data_AF-A0A2D7JME0-F1
#
_entry.id   AF-A0A2D7JME0-F1
#
_cell.length_a   1.000
_cell.length_b   1.000
_cell.length_c   1.000
_cell.angle_alpha   90.00
_cell.angle_beta   90.00
_cell.angle_gamma   90.00
#
_symmetry.space_group_name_H-M   'P 1'
#
loop_
_entity.id
_entity.type
_entity.pdbx_description
1 polymer ?
#
loop_
_entity_poly.entity_id
_entity_poly.type
_entity_poly.pdbx_seq_one_letter_code
_entity_poly.pdbx_strand_id
1 'polypeptide(L)'
;MKDQDQQRRPASLANLRDAGVGVFCWCNRCGHNAEAATAMLIAQLGPNFPVPEIGSQMRCSACNSKDVSTRPAWPSQGQITRHS
;
A
#
# COMPACT_ATOMS: atom_id res chain seq x y z
N MET A 1 19.68 15.07 15.81
CA MET A 1 19.32 15.50 14.43
C MET A 1 19.95 14.47 13.50
N LYS A 2 19.18 13.59 12.83
CA LYS A 2 18.93 13.63 11.37
C LYS A 2 18.11 12.39 10.91
N ASP A 3 16.92 12.11 11.44
CA ASP A 3 16.26 10.81 11.13
C ASP A 3 14.77 10.89 10.78
N GLN A 4 14.12 12.04 10.99
CA GLN A 4 12.66 12.17 10.79
C GLN A 4 12.26 12.73 9.41
N ASP A 5 13.22 13.26 8.63
CA ASP A 5 12.92 13.90 7.35
C ASP A 5 12.97 12.94 6.15
N GLN A 6 13.70 11.82 6.27
CA GLN A 6 13.69 10.75 5.27
C GLN A 6 12.34 10.01 5.25
N GLN A 7 11.58 10.06 6.36
CA GLN A 7 10.24 9.46 6.52
C GLN A 7 9.11 10.25 5.83
N ARG A 8 9.39 11.42 5.24
CA ARG A 8 8.37 12.27 4.59
C ARG A 8 8.29 12.12 3.08
N ARG A 9 9.17 11.34 2.45
CA ARG A 9 8.98 10.99 1.04
C ARG A 9 7.95 9.88 0.96
N PRO A 10 6.80 10.08 0.27
CA PRO A 10 5.85 9.00 0.07
C PRO A 10 6.62 7.83 -0.55
N ALA A 11 6.51 6.64 0.06
CA ALA A 11 7.10 5.45 -0.53
C ALA A 11 6.55 5.32 -1.95
N SER A 12 7.43 5.37 -2.94
CA SER A 12 7.07 5.06 -4.33
C SER A 12 6.96 3.55 -4.49
N LEU A 13 6.27 3.11 -5.55
CA LEU A 13 6.25 1.70 -5.92
C LEU A 13 7.66 1.12 -6.12
N ALA A 14 8.61 1.90 -6.64
CA ALA A 14 10.01 1.49 -6.77
C ALA A 14 10.65 1.15 -5.42
N ASN A 15 10.41 1.96 -4.38
CA ASN A 15 10.94 1.71 -3.04
C ASN A 15 10.33 0.43 -2.43
N LEU A 16 9.04 0.20 -2.65
CA LEU A 16 8.38 -1.03 -2.20
C LEU A 16 8.94 -2.27 -2.91
N ARG A 17 9.22 -2.17 -4.21
CA ARG A 17 9.78 -3.27 -4.99
C ARG A 17 11.19 -3.61 -4.50
N ASP A 18 12.02 -2.60 -4.27
CA ASP A 18 13.39 -2.78 -3.75
C ASP A 18 13.38 -3.44 -2.37
N ALA A 19 12.43 -3.06 -1.51
CA ALA A 19 12.24 -3.69 -0.21
C ALA A 19 11.56 -5.08 -0.26
N GLY A 20 11.13 -5.55 -1.43
CA GLY A 20 10.40 -6.82 -1.56
C GLY A 20 9.02 -6.82 -0.91
N VAL A 21 8.39 -5.64 -0.78
CA VAL A 21 7.12 -5.46 -0.08
C VAL A 21 5.97 -5.23 -1.05
N GLY A 22 4.89 -5.96 -0.85
CA GLY A 22 3.64 -5.83 -1.61
C GLY A 22 2.78 -4.63 -1.17
N VAL A 23 1.63 -4.45 -1.81
CA VAL A 23 0.63 -3.45 -1.41
C VAL A 23 -0.62 -4.18 -0.95
N PHE A 24 -1.00 -4.00 0.31
CA PHE A 24 -2.24 -4.52 0.85
C PHE A 24 -3.39 -3.56 0.53
N CYS A 25 -4.42 -4.10 -0.11
CA CYS A 25 -5.61 -3.38 -0.53
C CYS A 25 -6.81 -3.87 0.28
N TRP A 26 -7.64 -2.95 0.78
CA TRP A 26 -8.83 -3.25 1.56
C TRP A 26 -10.02 -2.41 1.09
N CYS A 27 -11.14 -3.04 0.78
CA CYS A 27 -12.38 -2.35 0.44
C CYS A 27 -13.19 -2.01 1.70
N ASN A 28 -13.39 -0.73 1.98
CA ASN A 28 -14.14 -0.28 3.16
C ASN A 28 -15.65 -0.57 3.07
N ARG A 29 -16.15 -1.01 1.89
CA ARG A 29 -17.57 -1.29 1.66
C ARG A 29 -17.98 -2.74 1.90
N CYS A 30 -17.14 -3.68 1.51
CA CYS A 30 -17.47 -5.12 1.57
C CYS A 30 -16.45 -5.94 2.37
N GLY A 31 -15.36 -5.33 2.84
CA GLY A 31 -14.29 -6.02 3.58
C GLY A 31 -13.37 -6.89 2.70
N HIS A 32 -13.62 -6.96 1.39
CA HIS A 32 -12.72 -7.67 0.47
C HIS A 32 -11.33 -7.04 0.51
N ASN A 33 -10.34 -7.88 0.74
CA ASN A 33 -8.94 -7.51 0.78
C ASN A 33 -8.11 -8.42 -0.13
N ALA A 34 -7.03 -7.86 -0.67
CA ALA A 34 -6.10 -8.55 -1.54
C ALA A 34 -4.73 -7.91 -1.41
N GLU A 35 -3.67 -8.70 -1.60
CA GLU A 35 -2.31 -8.17 -1.73
C GLU A 35 -1.93 -8.08 -3.20
N ALA A 36 -1.63 -6.87 -3.66
CA ALA A 36 -1.18 -6.61 -5.01
C ALA A 36 0.34 -6.63 -5.06
N ALA A 37 0.88 -7.41 -6.01
CA ALA A 37 2.31 -7.45 -6.27
C ALA A 37 2.79 -6.09 -6.78
N THR A 38 3.81 -5.53 -6.13
CA THR A 38 4.36 -4.22 -6.49
C THR A 38 4.86 -4.17 -7.93
N ALA A 39 5.41 -5.26 -8.47
CA ALA A 39 5.81 -5.35 -9.88
C ALA A 39 4.63 -5.14 -10.85
N MET A 40 3.46 -5.71 -10.53
CA MET A 40 2.23 -5.54 -11.32
C MET A 40 1.73 -4.09 -11.28
N LEU A 41 1.85 -3.43 -10.12
CA LEU A 41 1.48 -2.02 -9.96
C LEU A 41 2.44 -1.09 -10.71
N ILE A 42 3.75 -1.38 -10.69
CA ILE A 42 4.75 -0.62 -11.46
C ILE A 42 4.47 -0.70 -12.96
N ALA A 43 4.09 -1.88 -13.46
CA ALA A 43 3.77 -2.05 -14.88
C ALA A 43 2.55 -1.22 -15.33
N GLN A 44 1.62 -0.90 -14.42
CA GLN A 44 0.38 -0.18 -14.72
C GLN A 44 0.46 1.32 -14.42
N LEU A 45 1.10 1.70 -13.31
CA LEU A 45 1.11 3.08 -12.80
C LEU A 45 2.48 3.75 -12.93
N GLY A 46 3.52 2.98 -13.21
CA GLY A 46 4.89 3.44 -13.26
C GLY A 46 5.62 3.34 -11.90
N PRO A 47 6.96 3.27 -11.91
CA PRO A 47 7.77 3.04 -10.71
C PRO A 47 7.74 4.19 -9.71
N ASN A 48 7.48 5.41 -10.17
CA ASN A 48 7.47 6.61 -9.33
C ASN A 48 6.10 6.94 -8.74
N PHE A 49 5.09 6.09 -8.99
CA PHE A 49 3.74 6.34 -8.49
C PHE A 49 3.72 6.29 -6.95
N PRO A 50 3.12 7.28 -6.28
CA PRO A 50 3.09 7.33 -4.82
C PRO A 50 2.04 6.36 -4.27
N VAL A 51 2.42 5.59 -3.26
CA VAL A 51 1.56 4.56 -2.66
C VAL A 51 0.20 5.07 -2.16
N PRO A 52 0.10 6.24 -1.49
CA PRO A 52 -1.19 6.74 -1.02
C PRO A 52 -2.22 6.97 -2.13
N GLU A 53 -1.78 7.24 -3.36
CA GLU A 53 -2.68 7.51 -4.48
C GLU A 53 -3.15 6.24 -5.20
N ILE A 54 -2.58 5.07 -4.90
CA ILE A 54 -2.92 3.80 -5.57
C ILE A 54 -4.40 3.47 -5.37
N GLY A 55 -4.94 3.68 -4.17
CA GLY A 55 -6.35 3.42 -3.87
C GLY A 55 -7.31 4.19 -4.79
N SER A 56 -6.94 5.39 -5.24
CA SER A 56 -7.76 6.19 -6.16
C SER A 56 -7.89 5.56 -7.56
N GLN A 57 -6.91 4.75 -7.96
CA GLN A 57 -6.87 4.04 -9.24
C GLN A 57 -7.49 2.64 -9.16
N MET A 58 -7.91 2.19 -7.98
CA MET A 58 -8.41 0.84 -7.74
C MET A 58 -9.94 0.78 -7.67
N ARG A 59 -10.47 -0.40 -8.03
CA ARG A 59 -11.86 -0.78 -7.80
C ARG A 59 -11.91 -2.17 -7.20
N CYS A 60 -12.78 -2.37 -6.23
CA CYS A 60 -13.00 -3.69 -5.66
C CYS A 60 -13.60 -4.61 -6.73
N SER A 61 -12.98 -5.75 -7.00
CA SER A 61 -13.51 -6.73 -7.97
C SER A 61 -14.81 -7.41 -7.51
N ALA A 62 -15.12 -7.39 -6.21
CA ALA A 62 -16.33 -8.00 -5.67
C ALA A 62 -17.56 -7.07 -5.69
N CYS A 63 -17.38 -5.77 -5.42
CA CYS A 63 -18.49 -4.82 -5.30
C CYS A 63 -18.38 -3.58 -6.21
N ASN A 64 -17.31 -3.49 -7.00
CA ASN A 64 -17.00 -2.39 -7.93
C ASN A 64 -16.85 -0.99 -7.30
N SER A 65 -16.82 -0.89 -5.97
CA SER A 65 -16.60 0.38 -5.26
C SER A 65 -15.17 0.90 -5.45
N LYS A 66 -15.03 2.23 -5.47
CA LYS A 66 -13.74 2.95 -5.45
C LYS A 66 -13.21 3.25 -4.04
N ASP A 67 -13.98 2.87 -3.03
CA ASP A 67 -13.61 3.07 -1.62
C ASP A 67 -12.66 1.95 -1.16
N VAL A 68 -11.44 2.03 -1.68
CA VAL A 68 -10.34 1.08 -1.46
C VAL A 68 -9.19 1.79 -0.77
N SER A 69 -8.93 1.37 0.47
CA SER A 69 -7.75 1.77 1.23
C SER A 69 -6.55 0.92 0.78
N THR A 70 -5.40 1.56 0.59
CA THR A 70 -4.15 0.87 0.24
C THR A 70 -3.07 1.22 1.24
N ARG A 71 -2.25 0.22 1.60
CA ARG A 71 -1.09 0.41 2.46
C ARG A 71 0.03 -0.54 2.03
N PRO A 72 1.30 -0.20 2.26
CA PRO A 72 2.38 -1.17 2.15
C PRO A 72 2.13 -2.38 3.04
N ALA A 73 2.35 -3.59 2.51
CA ALA A 73 2.28 -4.85 3.23
C ALA A 73 3.59 -5.13 3.99
N TRP A 74 4.11 -4.13 4.73
CA TRP A 74 5.32 -4.32 5.53
C TRP A 74 5.10 -5.54 6.44
N PRO A 75 6.00 -6.55 6.42
CA PRO A 75 5.94 -7.62 7.39
C PRO A 75 6.04 -6.97 8.76
N SER A 76 4.98 -7.07 9.54
CA SER A 76 4.95 -6.49 10.88
C SER A 76 6.10 -7.08 11.67
N GLN A 77 7.07 -6.26 12.06
CA GLN A 77 7.88 -6.55 13.24
C GLN A 77 6.96 -6.48 14.46
N GLY A 78 6.19 -7.53 14.69
CA GLY A 78 5.34 -7.66 15.87
C GLY A 78 4.08 -6.80 15.84
N GLN A 79 2.96 -7.48 16.02
CA GLN A 79 1.78 -6.93 16.64
C GLN A 79 2.16 -6.09 17.87
N ILE A 80 2.03 -4.75 17.82
CA ILE A 80 1.97 -3.94 19.03
C ILE A 80 0.57 -4.12 19.61
N THR A 81 0.31 -5.30 20.16
CA THR A 81 -0.84 -5.50 21.03
C THR A 81 -0.57 -4.75 22.32
N ARG A 82 -1.58 -3.95 22.68
CA ARG A 82 -2.00 -3.59 24.03
C ARG A 82 -1.30 -2.37 24.63
N HIS A 83 -2.05 -1.30 24.73
CA HIS A 83 -2.05 -0.52 25.96
C HIS A 83 -3.41 -0.68 26.63
N SER A 84 -3.34 -1.19 27.86
CA SER A 84 -4.38 -1.33 28.88
C SER A 84 -5.08 -0.03 29.20
#